data_AF-A0A3C1Y2Q9-F1
#
_entry.id   AF-A0A3C1Y2Q9-F1
#
_cell.length_a   1.000
_cell.length_b   1.000
_cell.length_c   1.000
_cell.angle_alpha   90.00
_cell.angle_beta   90.00
_cell.angle_gamma   90.00
#
_symmetry.space_group_name_H-M   'P 1'
#
loop_
_entity.id
_entity.type
_entity.pdbx_description
1 polymer ?
#
loop_
_entity_poly.entity_id
_entity_poly.type
_entity_poly.pdbx_seq_one_letter_code
_entity_poly.pdbx_strand_id
1 'polypeptide(L)' 'MVSTLNDLTSALREGRSTSVALTEAALARAQDPAGEGARAFTKLYADS' A
#
# COMPACT_ATOMS: atom_id res chain seq x y z
N MET A 1 -5.76 -0.13 -12.97
CA MET A 1 -6.18 -1.46 -12.43
C MET A 1 -5.34 -1.72 -11.19
N VAL A 2 -5.92 -2.21 -10.10
CA VAL A 2 -5.14 -2.57 -8.89
C VAL A 2 -4.50 -3.94 -9.12
N SER A 3 -3.23 -4.11 -8.71
CA SER A 3 -2.51 -5.39 -8.82
C SER A 3 -3.14 -6.45 -7.91
N THR A 4 -3.12 -7.71 -8.34
CA THR A 4 -3.60 -8.82 -7.50
C THR A 4 -2.55 -9.21 -6.45
N LEU A 5 -2.96 -10.00 -5.45
CA LEU A 5 -2.02 -10.56 -4.48
C LEU A 5 -0.96 -11.47 -5.14
N ASN A 6 -1.31 -12.17 -6.21
CA ASN A 6 -0.37 -13.02 -6.94
C ASN A 6 0.70 -12.18 -7.64
N ASP A 7 0.31 -11.07 -8.27
CA ASP A 7 1.25 -10.16 -8.94
C ASP A 7 2.23 -9.54 -7.94
N LEU A 8 1.70 -9.08 -6.80
CA LEU A 8 2.51 -8.51 -5.72
C LEU A 8 3.45 -9.55 -5.10
N THR A 9 3.00 -10.79 -4.93
CA THR A 9 3.83 -11.89 -4.42
C THR A 9 4.98 -12.20 -5.37
N SER A 10 4.72 -12.27 -6.68
CA SER A 10 5.77 -12.45 -7.68
C SER A 10 6.76 -11.29 -7.68
N ALA A 11 6.28 -10.05 -7.59
CA ALA A 11 7.15 -8.87 -7.50
C ALA A 11 8.08 -8.89 -6.27
N LEU A 12 7.59 -9.35 -5.11
CA LEU A 12 8.41 -9.54 -3.91
C LEU A 12 9.46 -10.63 -4.10
N ARG A 13 9.07 -11.80 -4.63
CA ARG A 13 9.98 -12.94 -4.87
C ARG A 13 11.09 -12.62 -5.86
N GLU A 14 10.76 -11.85 -6.89
CA GLU A 14 11.69 -11.45 -7.93
C GLU A 14 12.53 -10.22 -7.53
N GLY A 15 12.33 -9.66 -6.33
CA GLY A 15 13.07 -8.48 -5.86
C GLY A 15 12.72 -7.17 -6.58
N ARG A 16 11.62 -7.16 -7.36
CA ARG A 16 11.12 -5.94 -8.03
C ARG A 16 10.40 -4.98 -7.09
N SER A 17 10.04 -5.45 -5.90
CA SER A 17 9.45 -4.63 -4.83
C SER A 17 9.86 -5.19 -3.48
N THR A 18 9.63 -4.40 -2.42
CA THR A 18 9.79 -4.83 -1.03
C THR A 18 8.48 -4.69 -0.28
N SER A 19 8.37 -5.38 0.86
CA SER A 19 7.21 -5.22 1.77
C SER A 19 7.06 -3.77 2.23
N VAL A 20 8.18 -3.11 2.53
CA VAL A 20 8.23 -1.70 2.93
C VAL A 20 7.64 -0.82 1.81
N ALA A 21 8.14 -0.94 0.58
CA ALA A 21 7.68 -0.10 -0.54
C ALA A 21 6.18 -0.28 -0.84
N LEU A 22 5.64 -1.50 -0.74
CA LEU A 22 4.21 -1.74 -0.93
C LEU A 22 3.37 -1.13 0.20
N THR A 23 3.87 -1.18 1.43
CA THR A 23 3.20 -0.63 2.60
C THR A 23 3.19 0.89 2.55
N GLU A 24 4.32 1.52 2.23
CA GLU A 24 4.43 2.97 2.06
C GLU A 24 3.50 3.48 0.94
N ALA A 25 3.43 2.78 -0.20
CA ALA A 25 2.51 3.12 -1.28
C ALA A 25 1.03 3.00 -0.88
N ALA A 26 0.68 2.00 -0.05
CA ALA A 26 -0.67 1.85 0.48
C ALA A 26 -1.02 2.94 1.50
N LEU A 27 -0.09 3.29 2.40
CA LEU A 27 -0.24 4.39 3.36
C LEU A 27 -0.40 5.73 2.65
N ALA A 28 0.43 6.01 1.65
CA ALA A 28 0.33 7.22 0.85
C ALA A 28 -1.04 7.35 0.17
N ARG A 29 -1.57 6.26 -0.39
CA ARG A 29 -2.93 6.24 -0.94
C ARG A 29 -4.01 6.46 0.12
N ALA A 30 -3.86 5.87 1.30
CA ALA A 30 -4.79 6.04 2.40
C ALA A 30 -4.79 7.48 2.96
N GLN A 31 -3.70 8.23 2.75
CA GLN A 31 -3.55 9.62 3.18
C GLN A 31 -3.83 10.63 2.06
N ASP A 32 -4.11 10.19 0.83
CA ASP A 32 -4.41 11.07 -0.30
C ASP A 32 -5.66 11.93 0.01
N PRO A 33 -5.53 13.27 0.05
CA PRO A 33 -6.66 14.17 0.34
C PRO A 33 -7.80 14.10 -0.69
N ALA A 34 -7.50 13.65 -1.92
CA ALA A 34 -8.51 13.45 -2.96
C ALA A 34 -9.19 12.06 -2.87
N GLY A 35 -8.71 11.19 -1.98
CA GLY A 35 -9.25 9.85 -1.75
C GLY A 35 -10.23 9.77 -0.58
N GLU A 36 -10.83 8.59 -0.41
CA GLU A 36 -11.79 8.31 0.67
C GLU A 36 -11.11 7.72 1.92
N GLY A 37 -9.77 7.79 2.01
CA GLY A 37 -8.99 7.14 3.06
C GLY A 37 -9.38 7.57 4.48
N ALA A 38 -9.68 8.87 4.67
CA ALA A 38 -10.15 9.43 5.94
C ALA A 38 -11.51 8.84 6.41
N ARG A 39 -12.30 8.26 5.50
CA ARG A 39 -13.59 7.61 5.81
C ARG A 39 -13.47 6.09 5.90
N ALA A 40 -12.54 5.51 5.15
CA ALA A 40 -12.33 4.07 5.09
C ALA A 40 -11.55 3.53 6.30
N PHE A 41 -10.62 4.30 6.85
CA PHE A 41 -9.74 3.87 7.94
C PHE A 41 -10.04 4.63 9.23
N THR A 42 -10.14 3.90 10.34
CA THR A 42 -10.30 4.49 11.68
C THR A 42 -8.97 4.90 12.30
N LYS A 43 -7.87 4.26 11.88
CA LYS A 43 -6.51 4.58 12.32
C LYS A 43 -5.49 4.11 11.27
N LEU A 44 -4.45 4.91 11.05
CA LEU A 44 -3.28 4.55 10.26
C LEU A 44 -2.05 4.47 11.16
N TYR A 45 -1.15 3.54 10.84
CA TYR A 45 0.14 3.35 11.52
C TYR A 45 1.24 3.67 10.51
N ALA A 46 1.52 4.96 10.32
CA ALA A 46 2.53 5.42 9.37
C ALA A 46 3.95 5.43 9.97
N ASP A 47 4.04 5.45 11.29
CA ASP A 47 5.30 5.50 12.03
C ASP A 47 5.76 4.08 12.40
N SER A 48 7.08 3.87 12.44
CA SER A 48 7.74 2.61 12.83
C SER A 48 8.31 2.67 14.24
#